data_AF-A0A836HDV4-F1
#
_entry.id   AF-A0A836HDV4-F1
#
_cell.length_a   1.000
_cell.length_b   1.000
_cell.length_c   1.000
_cell.angle_alpha   90.00
_cell.angle_beta   90.00
_cell.angle_gamma   90.00
#
_symmetry.space_group_name_H-M   'P 1'
#
loop_
_entity.id
_entity.type
_entity.pdbx_description
1 polymer ?
#
loop_
_entity_poly.entity_id
_entity_poly.type
_entity_poly.pdbx_seq_one_letter_code
_entity_poly.pdbx_strand_id
1 'polypeptide(L)'
;MSEPCVFKGCSNMALVALPKCEHCSQRYCTSHLLPERHGCGDACRNAAQRQATADAAAQRQARRHLGNEDAKRRLDKKLEANEAARRKKTKLTQTKKMS
;
A
#
# COMPACT_ATOMS: atom_id res chain seq x y z
N MET A 1 4.34 -26.29 -26.60
CA MET A 1 2.90 -26.50 -26.39
C MET A 1 2.14 -25.24 -26.77
N SER A 2 1.04 -25.37 -27.49
CA SER A 2 0.18 -24.25 -27.95
C SER A 2 -1.28 -24.62 -27.78
N GLU A 3 -2.13 -23.61 -27.57
CA GLU A 3 -3.58 -23.74 -27.39
C GLU A 3 -4.30 -22.74 -28.31
N PRO A 4 -5.57 -22.95 -28.69
CA PRO A 4 -6.30 -22.00 -29.52
C PRO A 4 -6.46 -20.64 -28.84
N CYS A 5 -6.37 -19.55 -29.61
CA CYS A 5 -6.67 -18.22 -29.12
C CYS A 5 -8.16 -18.11 -28.75
N VAL A 6 -8.46 -17.57 -27.56
CA VAL A 6 -9.86 -17.43 -27.07
C VAL A 6 -10.60 -16.27 -27.75
N PHE A 7 -9.90 -15.38 -28.45
CA PHE A 7 -10.53 -14.24 -29.12
C PHE A 7 -11.49 -14.69 -30.21
N LYS A 8 -12.73 -14.20 -30.17
CA LYS A 8 -13.79 -14.57 -31.11
C LYS A 8 -13.38 -14.25 -32.55
N GLY A 9 -13.43 -15.25 -33.42
CA GLY A 9 -13.05 -15.12 -34.83
C GLY A 9 -11.54 -15.18 -35.10
N CYS A 10 -10.71 -15.51 -34.10
CA CYS A 10 -9.28 -15.73 -34.31
C CYS A 10 -8.98 -17.22 -34.55
N SER A 11 -8.26 -17.53 -35.62
CA SER A 11 -7.79 -18.89 -35.92
C SER A 11 -6.34 -19.15 -35.49
N ASN A 12 -5.66 -18.16 -34.90
CA ASN A 12 -4.27 -18.29 -34.49
C ASN A 12 -4.13 -19.07 -33.17
N MET A 13 -2.96 -19.67 -32.97
CA MET A 13 -2.61 -20.35 -31.73
C MET A 13 -1.99 -19.38 -30.71
N ALA A 14 -2.37 -19.53 -29.45
CA ALA A 14 -1.72 -18.96 -28.29
C ALA A 14 -0.57 -19.89 -27.84
N LEU A 15 0.61 -19.31 -27.63
CA LEU A 15 1.75 -20.05 -27.09
C LEU A 15 1.54 -20.24 -25.58
N VAL A 16 1.67 -21.46 -25.07
CA VAL A 16 1.52 -21.76 -23.63
C VAL A 16 2.57 -21.04 -22.79
N ALA A 17 3.71 -20.69 -23.40
CA ALA A 17 4.78 -19.90 -22.80
C ALA A 17 4.38 -18.44 -22.51
N LEU A 18 3.34 -17.91 -23.17
CA LEU A 18 2.83 -16.57 -22.89
C LEU A 18 1.94 -16.58 -21.63
N PRO A 19 1.97 -15.48 -20.84
CA PRO A 19 1.13 -15.36 -19.67
C PRO A 19 -0.36 -15.34 -20.06
N LYS A 20 -1.20 -15.84 -19.14
CA LYS A 20 -2.64 -15.64 -19.20
C LYS A 20 -2.95 -14.19 -18.83
N CYS A 21 -4.06 -13.64 -19.34
CA CYS A 21 -4.53 -12.34 -18.87
C CYS A 21 -4.86 -12.42 -17.38
N GLU A 22 -4.32 -11.49 -16.57
CA GLU A 22 -4.50 -11.48 -15.12
C GLU A 22 -5.95 -11.19 -14.68
N HIS A 23 -6.78 -10.63 -15.57
CA HIS A 23 -8.17 -10.27 -15.27
C HIS A 23 -9.18 -11.35 -15.67
N CYS A 24 -9.02 -11.95 -16.85
CA CYS A 24 -9.97 -12.97 -17.34
C CYS A 24 -9.40 -14.39 -17.31
N SER A 25 -8.13 -14.57 -16.97
CA SER A 25 -7.42 -15.88 -16.94
C SER A 25 -7.43 -16.64 -18.26
N GLN A 26 -7.68 -15.97 -19.40
CA GLN A 26 -7.68 -16.56 -20.73
C GLN A 26 -6.34 -16.40 -21.44
N ARG A 27 -6.07 -17.27 -22.42
CA ARG A 27 -4.89 -17.20 -23.30
C ARG A 27 -5.25 -16.65 -24.68
N TYR A 28 -4.35 -15.85 -25.22
CA TYR A 28 -4.51 -15.21 -26.52
C TYR A 28 -3.24 -15.34 -27.34
N CYS A 29 -3.36 -15.30 -28.68
CA CYS A 29 -2.21 -15.20 -29.57
C CYS A 29 -1.52 -13.83 -29.38
N THR A 30 -0.31 -13.69 -29.93
CA THR A 30 0.49 -12.45 -29.81
C THR A 30 -0.24 -11.19 -30.28
N SER A 31 -1.15 -11.31 -31.25
CA SER A 31 -1.97 -10.20 -31.75
C SER A 31 -3.11 -9.76 -30.82
N HIS A 32 -3.57 -10.64 -29.93
CA HIS A 32 -4.71 -10.41 -29.02
C HIS A 32 -4.31 -10.44 -27.54
N LEU A 33 -3.01 -10.59 -27.25
CA LEU A 33 -2.47 -10.67 -25.89
C LEU A 33 -2.76 -9.42 -25.06
N LEU A 34 -2.81 -8.25 -25.70
CA LEU A 34 -2.98 -6.98 -25.00
C LEU A 34 -4.40 -6.87 -24.40
N PRO A 35 -4.55 -6.48 -23.12
CA PRO A 35 -5.85 -6.34 -22.45
C PRO A 35 -6.86 -5.48 -23.23
N GLU A 36 -6.39 -4.40 -23.86
CA GLU A 36 -7.20 -3.51 -24.70
C GLU A 36 -7.84 -4.23 -25.89
N ARG A 37 -7.18 -5.27 -26.43
CA ARG A 37 -7.66 -5.99 -27.62
C ARG A 37 -8.75 -7.01 -27.32
N HIS A 38 -8.81 -7.54 -26.10
CA HIS A 38 -9.79 -8.52 -25.68
C HIS A 38 -10.73 -8.03 -24.56
N GLY A 39 -10.77 -6.71 -24.32
CA GLY A 39 -11.77 -6.07 -23.44
C GLY A 39 -11.42 -6.02 -21.95
N CYS A 40 -10.21 -6.40 -21.56
CA CYS A 40 -9.73 -6.27 -20.17
C CYS A 40 -8.95 -4.97 -19.91
N GLY A 41 -8.90 -4.05 -20.88
CA GLY A 41 -8.14 -2.78 -20.81
C GLY A 41 -8.50 -1.92 -19.60
N ASP A 42 -9.79 -1.60 -19.44
CA ASP A 42 -10.26 -0.78 -18.32
C ASP A 42 -10.00 -1.43 -16.96
N ALA A 43 -10.16 -2.75 -16.85
CA ALA A 43 -9.87 -3.48 -15.62
C ALA A 43 -8.39 -3.36 -15.23
N CYS A 44 -7.49 -3.49 -16.21
CA CYS A 44 -6.05 -3.34 -16.02
C CYS A 44 -5.67 -1.91 -15.64
N ARG A 45 -6.21 -0.92 -16.35
CA ARG A 45 -6.00 0.49 -16.05
C ARG A 45 -6.45 0.85 -14.62
N ASN A 46 -7.65 0.40 -14.24
CA ASN A 46 -8.19 0.65 -12.90
C ASN A 46 -7.37 -0.02 -11.81
N ALA A 47 -6.91 -1.25 -12.02
CA ALA A 47 -6.05 -1.95 -11.08
C ALA A 47 -4.71 -1.22 -10.90
N ALA A 48 -4.06 -0.82 -12.00
CA ALA A 48 -2.81 -0.06 -11.97
C ALA A 48 -2.98 1.29 -11.25
N GLN A 49 -4.07 2.01 -11.51
CA GLN A 49 -4.35 3.29 -10.86
C GLN A 49 -4.59 3.15 -9.34
N ARG A 50 -5.30 2.10 -8.92
CA ARG A 50 -5.49 1.80 -7.50
C ARG A 50 -4.17 1.50 -6.81
N GLN A 51 -3.31 0.70 -7.44
CA GLN A 51 -2.00 0.37 -6.89
C GLN A 51 -1.12 1.63 -6.77
N ALA A 52 -1.03 2.44 -7.83
CA ALA A 52 -0.28 3.69 -7.80
C ALA A 52 -0.79 4.65 -6.70
N THR A 53 -2.11 4.69 -6.47
CA THR A 53 -2.70 5.50 -5.40
C THR A 53 -2.33 4.96 -4.02
N ALA A 54 -2.38 3.65 -3.82
CA ALA A 54 -1.99 2.99 -2.57
C ALA A 54 -0.51 3.22 -2.26
N ASP A 55 0.37 3.07 -3.25
CA ASP A 55 1.81 3.30 -3.11
C ASP A 55 2.11 4.75 -2.75
N ALA A 56 1.43 5.71 -3.41
CA ALA A 56 1.56 7.12 -3.09
C ALA A 56 1.09 7.45 -1.67
N ALA A 57 0.04 6.77 -1.18
CA ALA A 57 -0.44 6.93 0.19
C ALA A 57 0.55 6.35 1.20
N ALA A 58 1.09 5.14 0.94
CA ALA A 58 2.09 4.50 1.78
C ALA A 58 3.37 5.33 1.86
N GLN A 59 3.85 5.87 0.73
CA GLN A 59 5.00 6.78 0.72
C GLN A 59 4.73 8.04 1.55
N ARG A 60 3.55 8.66 1.44
CA ARG A 60 3.19 9.83 2.26
C ARG A 60 3.19 9.50 3.75
N GLN A 61 2.69 8.33 4.14
CA GLN A 61 2.72 7.86 5.52
C GLN A 61 4.15 7.64 6.02
N ALA A 62 4.98 6.95 5.24
CA ALA A 62 6.38 6.68 5.57
C ALA A 62 7.18 7.98 5.75
N ARG A 63 6.89 9.00 4.92
CA ARG A 63 7.55 10.31 4.98
C ARG A 63 6.94 11.28 5.99
N ARG A 64 5.83 10.92 6.66
CA ARG A 64 5.10 11.82 7.58
C ARG A 64 5.96 12.38 8.71
N HIS A 65 6.98 11.63 9.13
CA HIS A 65 7.86 12.01 10.23
C HIS A 65 9.29 12.35 9.80
N LEU A 66 9.59 12.33 8.50
CA LEU A 66 10.90 12.77 8.01
C LEU A 66 11.10 14.25 8.33
N GLY A 67 12.21 14.58 8.99
CA GLY A 67 12.54 15.95 9.39
C GLY A 67 11.80 16.45 10.65
N ASN A 68 11.04 15.59 11.35
CA ASN A 68 10.28 15.98 12.55
C ASN A 68 11.04 15.73 13.87
N GLU A 69 12.37 15.61 13.81
CA GLU A 69 13.23 15.24 14.94
C GLU A 69 13.17 16.28 16.08
N ASP A 70 13.13 17.57 15.74
CA ASP A 70 13.02 18.63 16.74
C ASP A 70 11.67 18.62 17.45
N ALA A 71 10.57 18.33 16.74
CA ALA A 71 9.25 18.23 17.36
C ALA A 71 9.15 16.98 18.25
N LYS A 72 9.75 15.86 17.83
CA LYS A 72 9.86 14.64 18.65
C LYS A 72 10.63 14.94 19.94
N ARG A 73 11.81 15.57 19.84
CA ARG A 73 12.62 15.98 21.00
C ARG A 73 11.85 16.90 21.96
N ARG A 74 11.07 17.85 21.43
CA ARG A 74 10.22 18.74 22.24
C ARG A 74 9.08 17.98 22.93
N LEU A 75 8.51 16.98 22.27
CA LEU A 75 7.45 16.14 22.84
C LEU A 75 7.98 15.28 23.98
N ASP A 76 9.09 14.58 23.78
CA ASP A 76 9.76 13.77 24.80
C ASP A 76 10.07 14.59 26.06
N LYS A 77 10.66 15.79 25.89
CA LYS A 77 10.96 16.68 27.02
C LYS A 77 9.69 17.09 27.79
N LYS A 78 8.56 17.28 27.12
CA LYS A 78 7.27 17.59 27.77
C LYS A 78 6.71 16.38 28.52
N LEU A 79 6.86 15.17 27.97
CA LEU A 79 6.43 13.93 28.62
C LEU A 79 7.21 13.70 29.91
N GLU A 80 8.55 13.79 29.87
CA GLU A 80 9.39 13.67 31.06
C GLU A 80 9.03 14.70 32.13
N ALA A 81 8.84 15.96 31.73
CA ALA A 81 8.42 17.01 32.66
C ALA A 81 7.05 16.72 33.29
N ASN A 82 6.10 16.18 32.53
CA ASN A 82 4.78 15.80 33.04
C ASN A 82 4.89 14.64 34.04
N GLU A 83 5.65 13.61 33.71
CA GLU A 83 5.89 12.46 34.59
C GLU A 83 6.57 12.87 35.89
N ALA A 84 7.60 13.72 35.81
CA ALA A 84 8.26 14.27 36.99
C ALA A 84 7.28 15.07 37.87
N ALA A 85 6.39 15.87 37.26
CA ALA A 85 5.35 16.59 37.99
C ALA A 85 4.35 15.66 38.66
N ARG A 86 3.92 14.56 38.01
CA ARG A 86 3.06 13.54 38.63
C ARG A 86 3.75 12.87 39.81
N ARG A 87 5.00 12.42 39.65
CA ARG A 87 5.79 11.79 40.73
C ARG A 87 5.96 12.72 41.94
N LYS A 88 6.22 14.01 41.70
CA LYS A 88 6.33 15.02 42.77
C LYS A 88 4.99 15.21 43.51
N LYS A 89 3.86 15.29 42.79
CA LYS A 89 2.53 15.36 43.40
C LYS A 89 2.24 14.14 44.28
N THR A 90 2.54 12.93 43.81
CA THR A 90 2.33 11.69 44.58
C THR A 90 3.16 11.68 45.86
N LYS A 91 4.43 12.09 45.79
CA LYS A 91 5.31 12.20 46.97
C LYS A 91 4.77 13.22 47.97
N LEU A 92 4.32 14.39 47.50
CA LEU A 92 3.76 15.44 48.35
C LEU A 92 2.47 15.01 49.07
N THR A 93 1.60 14.24 48.38
CA THR A 93 0.39 13.68 48.99
C THR A 93 0.68 12.56 49.99
N GLN A 94 1.79 11.85 49.83
CA GLN A 94 2.19 10.77 50.74
C GLN A 94 2.79 11.33 52.04
N THR A 95 3.63 12.37 51.95
CA THR A 95 4.18 13.04 53.15
C THR A 95 3.09 13.76 53.94
N LYS A 96 2.09 14.37 53.30
CA LYS A 96 0.96 15.04 53.99
C LYS A 96 0.02 14.08 54.72
N LYS A 97 0.04 12.77 54.41
CA LYS A 97 -0.76 11.75 55.12
C LYS A 97 -0.05 11.15 56.34
N MET A 98 1.25 11.41 56.51
CA MET A 98 2.07 10.89 57.62
C MET A 98 2.37 11.95 58.70
N SER A 99 1.83 13.16 58.55
CA SER A 99 1.84 14.25 59.55
C SER A 99 0.43 14.49 60.05
#